data_AF-A0A942CBC0-F1
#
_entry.id   AF-A0A942CBC0-F1
#
_cell.length_a   1.000
_cell.length_b   1.000
_cell.length_c   1.000
_cell.angle_alpha   90.00
_cell.angle_beta   90.00
_cell.angle_gamma   90.00
#
_symmetry.space_group_name_H-M   'P 1'
#
loop_
_entity.id
_entity.type
_entity.pdbx_description
1 polymer ?
#
loop_
_entity_poly.entity_id
_entity_poly.type
_entity_poly.pdbx_seq_one_letter_code
_entity_poly.pdbx_strand_id
1 'polypeptide(L)'
;MSNSFESFLNQHDDTDWLQVLFKLEPNIHPVDQRATRIWFAFFPLKLKRAFDAAEDQQKFEVSLTLKGKYLLRDQVDESAHFLYGHRYWPQVKQAVVNYAEASDSTAPLYEQVTTVANQVAAQVNVSPSLLLGITAVAFMTLAQVGLEKMRFAAVMTVRHSTKSPEQVLAERNTDDSQGLFGFLRTVDKRYTVTFNEDVEAAKFPVVHMQDITMAAAEDKRPHYLNDPRCKEGEGPLPVECRTCACGTCWVGVLSDPSKLSPPAAREIDKAQNVFCYDGFTGEKDSPIRMACQVKCYGNVSIVIPPWHGLLRKLKNQSYIANGE
;
A
#
# COMPACT_ATOMS: atom_id res chain seq x y z
N MET A 1 -15.37 -26.35 -2.22
CA MET A 1 -15.70 -26.43 -0.77
C MET A 1 -14.66 -25.59 -0.06
N SER A 2 -15.07 -24.53 0.63
CA SER A 2 -14.15 -23.67 1.41
C SER A 2 -13.61 -24.48 2.59
N ASN A 3 -12.32 -24.40 2.91
CA ASN A 3 -11.82 -25.03 4.13
C ASN A 3 -12.34 -24.28 5.38
N SER A 4 -12.19 -24.87 6.58
CA SER A 4 -12.63 -24.28 7.85
C SER A 4 -12.00 -22.91 8.10
N PHE A 5 -10.72 -22.74 7.76
CA PHE A 5 -9.99 -21.52 8.00
C PHE A 5 -10.36 -20.35 7.07
N GLU A 6 -10.60 -20.60 5.78
CA GLU A 6 -11.14 -19.62 4.83
C GLU A 6 -12.52 -19.16 5.28
N SER A 7 -13.34 -20.09 5.79
CA SER A 7 -14.66 -19.76 6.35
C SER A 7 -14.54 -18.85 7.58
N PHE A 8 -13.53 -19.06 8.42
CA PHE A 8 -13.20 -18.18 9.54
C PHE A 8 -12.73 -16.79 9.08
N LEU A 9 -11.81 -16.71 8.11
CA LEU A 9 -11.35 -15.43 7.56
C LEU A 9 -12.49 -14.63 6.92
N ASN A 10 -13.43 -15.32 6.26
CA ASN A 10 -14.58 -14.70 5.61
C ASN A 10 -15.58 -14.07 6.59
N GLN A 11 -15.51 -14.37 7.89
CA GLN A 11 -16.33 -13.71 8.91
C GLN A 11 -15.85 -12.30 9.26
N HIS A 12 -14.62 -11.95 8.89
CA HIS A 12 -14.01 -10.67 9.24
C HIS A 12 -14.22 -9.66 8.09
N ASP A 13 -14.71 -8.47 8.39
CA ASP A 13 -14.81 -7.36 7.44
C ASP A 13 -13.61 -6.39 7.52
N ASP A 14 -13.58 -5.35 6.70
CA ASP A 14 -12.49 -4.36 6.73
C ASP A 14 -12.32 -3.71 8.12
N THR A 15 -13.40 -3.52 8.89
CA THR A 15 -13.35 -2.96 10.24
C THR A 15 -12.65 -3.92 11.20
N ASP A 16 -12.99 -5.21 11.14
CA ASP A 16 -12.34 -6.25 11.95
C ASP A 16 -10.85 -6.34 11.62
N TRP A 17 -10.49 -6.27 10.33
CA TRP A 17 -9.11 -6.26 9.89
C TRP A 17 -8.35 -5.02 10.37
N LEU A 18 -8.99 -3.84 10.40
CA LEU A 18 -8.40 -2.64 11.01
C LEU A 18 -8.13 -2.84 12.51
N GLN A 19 -9.02 -3.52 13.25
CA GLN A 19 -8.78 -3.84 14.67
C GLN A 19 -7.62 -4.82 14.85
N VAL A 20 -7.48 -5.81 13.95
CA VAL A 20 -6.33 -6.70 13.94
C VAL A 20 -5.04 -5.91 13.72
N LEU A 21 -5.01 -5.00 12.73
CA LEU A 21 -3.85 -4.16 12.47
C LEU A 21 -3.50 -3.27 13.65
N PHE A 22 -4.48 -2.66 14.32
CA PHE A 22 -4.25 -1.84 15.51
C PHE A 22 -3.54 -2.60 16.63
N LYS A 23 -3.85 -3.90 16.79
CA LYS A 23 -3.18 -4.78 17.77
C LYS A 23 -1.77 -5.20 17.33
N LEU A 24 -1.54 -5.37 16.03
CA LEU A 24 -0.25 -5.81 15.47
C LEU A 24 0.76 -4.67 15.33
N GLU A 25 0.30 -3.46 14.98
CA GLU A 25 1.14 -2.31 14.60
C GLU A 25 2.24 -1.96 15.62
N PRO A 26 1.99 -1.93 16.95
CA PRO A 26 3.03 -1.64 17.92
C PRO A 26 4.19 -2.65 17.93
N ASN A 27 3.96 -3.86 17.43
CA ASN A 27 4.93 -4.94 17.40
C ASN A 27 5.56 -5.15 16.01
N ILE A 28 5.01 -4.54 14.96
CA ILE A 28 5.61 -4.53 13.63
C ILE A 28 6.87 -3.65 13.67
N HIS A 29 7.94 -4.10 13.04
CA HIS A 29 9.18 -3.32 12.93
C HIS A 29 8.90 -1.99 12.20
N PRO A 30 9.46 -0.85 12.63
CA PRO A 30 9.15 0.46 12.05
C PRO A 30 9.32 0.56 10.52
N VAL A 31 10.20 -0.26 9.95
CA VAL A 31 10.39 -0.36 8.48
C VAL A 31 9.10 -0.71 7.73
N ASP A 32 8.21 -1.50 8.34
CA ASP A 32 7.01 -2.06 7.71
C ASP A 32 5.69 -1.59 8.36
N GLN A 33 5.72 -0.84 9.46
CA GLN A 33 4.50 -0.34 10.12
C GLN A 33 3.61 0.43 9.14
N ARG A 34 4.18 1.47 8.49
CA ARG A 34 3.46 2.25 7.47
C ARG A 34 3.17 1.44 6.21
N ALA A 35 4.12 0.61 5.76
CA ALA A 35 3.96 -0.21 4.57
C ALA A 35 2.77 -1.17 4.70
N THR A 36 2.56 -1.75 5.88
CA THR A 36 1.41 -2.62 6.17
C THR A 36 0.10 -1.84 6.05
N ARG A 37 -0.02 -0.65 6.66
CA ARG A 37 -1.21 0.22 6.52
C ARG A 37 -1.49 0.60 5.07
N ILE A 38 -0.44 0.92 4.31
CA ILE A 38 -0.54 1.24 2.88
C ILE A 38 -1.07 0.06 2.08
N TRP A 39 -0.58 -1.16 2.33
CA TRP A 39 -1.05 -2.34 1.59
C TRP A 39 -2.54 -2.61 1.84
N PHE A 40 -3.01 -2.50 3.08
CA PHE A 40 -4.43 -2.66 3.40
C PHE A 40 -5.31 -1.56 2.81
N ALA A 41 -4.79 -0.33 2.71
CA ALA A 41 -5.44 0.75 1.97
C ALA A 41 -5.50 0.46 0.45
N PHE A 42 -4.48 -0.22 -0.08
CA PHE A 42 -4.40 -0.57 -1.51
C PHE A 42 -5.33 -1.70 -1.91
N PHE A 43 -5.62 -2.63 -1.01
CA PHE A 43 -6.41 -3.82 -1.32
C PHE A 43 -7.53 -4.03 -0.29
N PRO A 44 -8.51 -3.12 -0.22
CA PRO A 44 -9.60 -3.25 0.73
C PRO A 44 -10.50 -4.45 0.38
N LEU A 45 -10.89 -5.21 1.41
CA LEU A 45 -11.67 -6.44 1.26
C LEU A 45 -13.05 -6.16 0.68
N LYS A 46 -13.67 -5.02 1.02
CA LYS A 46 -14.96 -4.59 0.46
C LYS A 46 -14.93 -4.42 -1.07
N LEU A 47 -13.81 -3.98 -1.65
CA LEU A 47 -13.69 -3.86 -3.11
C LEU A 47 -13.76 -5.24 -3.75
N LYS A 48 -13.01 -6.20 -3.21
CA LYS A 48 -13.06 -7.60 -3.64
C LYS A 48 -14.50 -8.13 -3.52
N ARG A 49 -15.09 -8.06 -2.33
CA ARG A 49 -16.44 -8.62 -2.08
C ARG A 49 -17.49 -8.03 -3.02
N ALA A 50 -17.45 -6.72 -3.24
CA ALA A 50 -18.37 -6.04 -4.15
C ALA A 50 -18.14 -6.44 -5.62
N PHE A 51 -16.88 -6.64 -6.04
CA PHE A 51 -16.55 -7.14 -7.37
C PHE A 51 -17.07 -8.56 -7.60
N ASP A 52 -16.88 -9.46 -6.63
CA ASP A 52 -17.37 -10.84 -6.72
C ASP A 52 -18.90 -10.94 -6.72
N ALA A 53 -19.57 -10.07 -5.96
CA ALA A 53 -21.02 -10.01 -5.88
C ALA A 53 -21.67 -9.29 -7.08
N ALA A 54 -20.90 -8.62 -7.94
CA ALA A 54 -21.43 -7.89 -9.07
C ALA A 54 -21.96 -8.84 -10.16
N GLU A 55 -23.22 -8.66 -10.55
CA GLU A 55 -23.84 -9.41 -11.66
C GLU A 55 -23.09 -9.20 -12.99
N ASP A 56 -22.57 -7.98 -13.19
CA ASP A 56 -21.83 -7.57 -14.38
C ASP A 56 -20.54 -6.86 -13.95
N GLN A 57 -19.45 -7.65 -13.90
CA GLN A 57 -18.12 -7.18 -13.47
C GLN A 57 -17.59 -6.05 -14.35
N GLN A 58 -17.84 -6.10 -15.67
CA GLN A 58 -17.38 -5.06 -16.60
C GLN A 58 -18.10 -3.73 -16.32
N LYS A 59 -19.43 -3.76 -16.13
CA LYS A 59 -20.16 -2.56 -15.72
C LYS A 59 -19.69 -2.06 -14.35
N PHE A 60 -19.45 -2.97 -13.40
CA PHE A 60 -18.94 -2.60 -12.08
C PHE A 60 -17.62 -1.83 -12.17
N GLU A 61 -16.65 -2.34 -12.95
CA GLU A 61 -15.37 -1.69 -13.21
C GLU A 61 -15.51 -0.29 -13.80
N VAL A 62 -16.30 -0.16 -14.87
CA VAL A 62 -16.58 1.13 -15.50
C VAL A 62 -17.23 2.09 -14.50
N SER A 63 -18.15 1.58 -13.68
CA SER A 63 -18.91 2.36 -12.72
C SER A 63 -18.04 2.98 -11.62
N LEU A 64 -16.93 2.33 -11.28
CA LEU A 64 -15.92 2.77 -10.30
C LEU A 64 -14.67 3.35 -10.98
N THR A 65 -14.62 3.41 -12.31
CA THR A 65 -13.42 3.85 -13.07
C THR A 65 -12.17 3.06 -12.66
N LEU A 66 -12.30 1.74 -12.46
CA LEU A 66 -11.17 0.90 -12.10
C LEU A 66 -10.21 0.78 -13.30
N LYS A 67 -8.93 1.10 -13.08
CA LYS A 67 -7.85 0.89 -14.05
C LYS A 67 -6.62 0.30 -13.34
N GLY A 68 -5.91 -0.59 -14.02
CA GLY A 68 -4.72 -1.28 -13.48
C GLY A 68 -5.06 -2.60 -12.77
N LYS A 69 -4.15 -3.11 -11.96
CA LYS A 69 -4.32 -4.38 -11.24
C LYS A 69 -4.94 -4.10 -9.86
N TYR A 70 -6.26 -4.18 -9.74
CA TYR A 70 -6.99 -3.94 -8.48
C TYR A 70 -7.38 -5.21 -7.72
N LEU A 71 -7.33 -6.38 -8.36
CA LEU A 71 -7.57 -7.67 -7.72
C LEU A 71 -6.24 -8.30 -7.31
N LEU A 72 -6.17 -8.85 -6.10
CA LEU A 72 -4.97 -9.57 -5.62
C LEU A 72 -4.71 -10.86 -6.39
N ARG A 73 -5.75 -11.51 -6.94
CA ARG A 73 -5.61 -12.77 -7.70
C ARG A 73 -4.63 -12.67 -8.88
N ASP A 74 -4.42 -11.45 -9.39
CA ASP A 74 -3.57 -11.16 -10.55
C ASP A 74 -2.14 -10.72 -10.16
N GLN A 75 -1.84 -10.64 -8.86
CA GLN A 75 -0.59 -10.05 -8.34
C GLN A 75 -0.23 -10.54 -6.92
N VAL A 76 -0.61 -11.77 -6.57
CA VAL A 76 -0.40 -12.38 -5.25
C VAL A 76 1.04 -12.20 -4.75
N ASP A 77 2.02 -12.47 -5.63
CA ASP A 77 3.45 -12.43 -5.28
C ASP A 77 4.12 -11.07 -5.53
N GLU A 78 3.39 -10.05 -5.99
CA GLU A 78 3.94 -8.73 -6.35
C GLU A 78 3.37 -7.60 -5.49
N SER A 79 2.13 -7.75 -5.01
CA SER A 79 1.35 -6.68 -4.37
C SER A 79 2.03 -6.03 -3.16
N ALA A 80 2.92 -6.76 -2.49
CA ALA A 80 3.55 -6.36 -1.24
C ALA A 80 5.05 -6.04 -1.40
N HIS A 81 5.56 -5.87 -2.62
CA HIS A 81 7.01 -5.76 -2.84
C HIS A 81 7.70 -4.61 -2.08
N PHE A 82 6.96 -3.56 -1.76
CA PHE A 82 7.46 -2.39 -1.02
C PHE A 82 7.54 -2.62 0.51
N LEU A 83 7.05 -3.75 1.02
CA LEU A 83 7.31 -4.18 2.39
C LEU A 83 8.69 -4.81 2.46
N TYR A 84 9.50 -4.40 3.44
CA TYR A 84 10.79 -5.03 3.72
C TYR A 84 10.62 -6.54 3.96
N GLY A 85 9.59 -6.94 4.69
CA GLY A 85 9.23 -8.33 4.97
C GLY A 85 8.91 -9.18 3.73
N HIS A 86 8.64 -8.57 2.56
CA HIS A 86 8.37 -9.30 1.32
C HIS A 86 9.53 -10.19 0.87
N ARG A 87 10.76 -9.93 1.33
CA ARG A 87 11.90 -10.84 1.12
C ARG A 87 11.70 -12.25 1.69
N TYR A 88 10.76 -12.41 2.63
CA TYR A 88 10.39 -13.69 3.23
C TYR A 88 9.05 -14.22 2.70
N TRP A 89 8.51 -13.61 1.64
CA TRP A 89 7.21 -13.96 1.08
C TRP A 89 7.05 -15.46 0.77
N PRO A 90 8.03 -16.16 0.15
CA PRO A 90 7.89 -17.60 -0.11
C PRO A 90 7.65 -18.42 1.16
N GLN A 91 8.39 -18.12 2.25
CA GLN A 91 8.27 -18.82 3.53
C GLN A 91 6.97 -18.46 4.23
N VAL A 92 6.60 -17.17 4.23
CA VAL A 92 5.34 -16.69 4.83
C VAL A 92 4.14 -17.29 4.11
N LYS A 93 4.10 -17.23 2.77
CA LYS A 93 3.02 -17.79 1.95
C LYS A 93 2.85 -19.28 2.22
N GLN A 94 3.93 -20.04 2.22
CA GLN A 94 3.89 -21.47 2.53
C GLN A 94 3.39 -21.75 3.96
N ALA A 95 3.86 -20.99 4.94
CA ALA A 95 3.43 -21.16 6.33
C ALA A 95 1.94 -20.85 6.52
N VAL A 96 1.41 -19.81 5.85
CA VAL A 96 -0.02 -19.49 5.87
C VAL A 96 -0.85 -20.57 5.19
N VAL A 97 -0.39 -21.13 4.06
CA VAL A 97 -1.07 -22.27 3.41
C VAL A 97 -1.12 -23.47 4.36
N ASN A 98 0.02 -23.85 4.95
CA ASN A 98 0.09 -24.97 5.88
C ASN A 98 -0.80 -24.74 7.12
N TYR A 99 -0.81 -23.50 7.62
CA TYR A 99 -1.66 -23.12 8.74
C TYR A 99 -3.14 -23.23 8.36
N ALA A 100 -3.54 -22.74 7.19
CA ALA A 100 -4.91 -22.83 6.70
C ALA A 100 -5.38 -24.28 6.51
N GLU A 101 -4.48 -25.19 6.14
CA GLU A 101 -4.80 -26.61 5.94
C GLU A 101 -4.91 -27.41 7.25
N ALA A 102 -4.16 -27.01 8.27
CA ALA A 102 -4.05 -27.76 9.53
C ALA A 102 -4.81 -27.12 10.71
N SER A 103 -5.19 -25.84 10.61
CA SER A 103 -5.75 -25.10 11.73
C SER A 103 -7.23 -25.39 11.94
N ASP A 104 -7.55 -25.88 13.12
CA ASP A 104 -8.88 -25.86 13.73
C ASP A 104 -8.97 -24.78 14.84
N SER A 105 -8.03 -23.82 14.83
CA SER A 105 -7.92 -22.81 15.88
C SER A 105 -9.10 -21.84 15.87
N THR A 106 -9.67 -21.62 17.05
CA THR A 106 -10.68 -20.58 17.31
C THR A 106 -10.08 -19.33 17.96
N ALA A 107 -8.75 -19.22 18.01
CA ALA A 107 -8.08 -18.07 18.61
C ALA A 107 -8.41 -16.77 17.85
N PRO A 108 -8.31 -15.58 18.48
CA PRO A 108 -8.44 -14.32 17.77
C PRO A 108 -7.47 -14.18 16.58
N LEU A 109 -7.93 -13.60 15.48
CA LEU A 109 -7.14 -13.49 14.23
C LEU A 109 -5.74 -12.88 14.42
N TYR A 110 -5.58 -11.86 15.26
CA TYR A 110 -4.27 -11.26 15.54
C TYR A 110 -3.29 -12.25 16.21
N GLU A 111 -3.77 -13.17 17.04
CA GLU A 111 -2.95 -14.22 17.68
C GLU A 111 -2.53 -15.27 16.68
N GLN A 112 -3.42 -15.61 15.73
CA GLN A 112 -3.12 -16.54 14.65
C GLN A 112 -2.04 -15.96 13.71
N VAL A 113 -2.16 -14.68 13.33
CA VAL A 113 -1.11 -13.96 12.57
C VAL A 113 0.21 -13.96 13.33
N THR A 114 0.18 -13.65 14.63
CA THR A 114 1.39 -13.63 15.48
C THR A 114 2.04 -15.01 15.57
N THR A 115 1.24 -16.06 15.69
CA THR A 115 1.70 -17.46 15.76
C THR A 115 2.46 -17.85 14.51
N VAL A 116 1.88 -17.60 13.33
CA VAL A 116 2.53 -17.91 12.05
C VAL A 116 3.78 -17.05 11.84
N ALA A 117 3.73 -15.76 12.18
CA ALA A 117 4.90 -14.89 12.09
C ALA A 117 6.07 -15.38 12.95
N ASN A 118 5.79 -15.82 14.20
CA ASN A 118 6.80 -16.38 15.11
C ASN A 118 7.39 -17.70 14.56
N GLN A 119 6.53 -18.56 13.99
CA GLN A 119 6.98 -19.82 13.38
C GLN A 119 7.95 -19.55 12.22
N VAL A 120 7.60 -18.64 11.30
CA VAL A 120 8.46 -18.29 10.17
C VAL A 120 9.72 -17.58 10.66
N ALA A 121 9.62 -16.74 11.67
CA ALA A 121 10.76 -16.04 12.27
C ALA A 121 11.83 -17.01 12.77
N ALA A 122 11.40 -18.07 13.48
CA ALA A 122 12.28 -19.14 13.93
C ALA A 122 12.89 -19.92 12.76
N GLN A 123 12.12 -20.18 11.71
CA GLN A 123 12.60 -20.90 10.52
C GLN A 123 13.68 -20.13 9.75
N VAL A 124 13.52 -18.81 9.58
CA VAL A 124 14.42 -17.97 8.79
C VAL A 124 15.43 -17.19 9.63
N ASN A 125 15.43 -17.41 10.96
CA ASN A 125 16.32 -16.80 11.95
C ASN A 125 16.33 -15.26 11.92
N VAL A 126 15.15 -14.64 12.02
CA VAL A 126 14.97 -13.18 12.06
C VAL A 126 14.03 -12.77 13.20
N SER A 127 13.99 -11.49 13.53
CA SER A 127 13.03 -10.97 14.51
C SER A 127 11.59 -11.17 14.01
N PRO A 128 10.65 -11.66 14.85
CA PRO A 128 9.23 -11.72 14.49
C PRO A 128 8.63 -10.38 14.09
N SER A 129 9.15 -9.27 14.62
CA SER A 129 8.69 -7.92 14.27
C SER A 129 8.84 -7.60 12.77
N LEU A 130 9.78 -8.24 12.07
CA LEU A 130 9.96 -8.10 10.61
C LEU A 130 8.97 -8.93 9.78
N LEU A 131 8.23 -9.84 10.42
CA LEU A 131 7.33 -10.78 9.75
C LEU A 131 5.85 -10.54 10.04
N LEU A 132 5.50 -9.86 11.13
CA LEU A 132 4.10 -9.58 11.49
C LEU A 132 3.32 -8.88 10.36
N GLY A 133 3.88 -7.82 9.76
CA GLY A 133 3.23 -7.06 8.69
C GLY A 133 2.97 -7.90 7.44
N ILE A 134 4.02 -8.57 6.93
CA ILE A 134 3.90 -9.42 5.73
C ILE A 134 3.04 -10.67 5.98
N THR A 135 2.96 -11.16 7.23
CA THR A 135 2.08 -12.28 7.60
C THR A 135 0.62 -11.84 7.65
N ALA A 136 0.32 -10.64 8.18
CA ALA A 136 -1.03 -10.06 8.09
C ALA A 136 -1.47 -9.87 6.63
N VAL A 137 -0.57 -9.39 5.77
CA VAL A 137 -0.77 -9.32 4.32
C VAL A 137 -1.06 -10.69 3.72
N ALA A 138 -0.33 -11.74 4.11
CA ALA A 138 -0.54 -13.09 3.61
C ALA A 138 -1.91 -13.66 4.03
N PHE A 139 -2.36 -13.45 5.27
CA PHE A 139 -3.68 -13.88 5.71
C PHE A 139 -4.80 -13.12 4.97
N MET A 140 -4.66 -11.80 4.80
CA MET A 140 -5.64 -11.02 4.02
C MET A 140 -5.63 -11.42 2.53
N THR A 141 -4.46 -11.72 1.98
CA THR A 141 -4.35 -12.26 0.61
C THR A 141 -5.12 -13.57 0.51
N LEU A 142 -4.94 -14.50 1.45
CA LEU A 142 -5.71 -15.74 1.53
C LEU A 142 -7.22 -15.47 1.61
N ALA A 143 -7.66 -14.52 2.44
CA ALA A 143 -9.08 -14.14 2.54
C ALA A 143 -9.66 -13.63 1.20
N GLN A 144 -8.85 -12.96 0.38
CA GLN A 144 -9.29 -12.40 -0.90
C GLN A 144 -9.22 -13.39 -2.07
N VAL A 145 -8.18 -14.23 -2.12
CA VAL A 145 -7.90 -15.09 -3.30
C VAL A 145 -8.21 -16.57 -3.08
N GLY A 146 -8.39 -16.98 -1.83
CA GLY A 146 -8.65 -18.37 -1.45
C GLY A 146 -7.40 -19.27 -1.45
N LEU A 147 -7.53 -20.42 -0.79
CA LEU A 147 -6.43 -21.37 -0.59
C LEU A 147 -5.91 -21.93 -1.90
N GLU A 148 -6.81 -22.20 -2.85
CA GLU A 148 -6.44 -22.74 -4.16
C GLU A 148 -5.39 -21.88 -4.86
N LYS A 149 -5.55 -20.55 -4.82
CA LYS A 149 -4.58 -19.61 -5.39
C LYS A 149 -3.34 -19.44 -4.52
N MET A 150 -3.48 -19.48 -3.19
CA MET A 150 -2.33 -19.38 -2.27
C MET A 150 -1.39 -20.58 -2.34
N ARG A 151 -1.86 -21.78 -2.75
CA ARG A 151 -1.03 -22.98 -2.88
C ARG A 151 0.03 -22.93 -3.98
N PHE A 152 -0.14 -22.06 -4.99
CA PHE A 152 0.87 -21.94 -6.03
C PHE A 152 2.19 -21.44 -5.43
N ALA A 153 3.28 -22.09 -5.80
CA ALA A 153 4.62 -21.71 -5.36
C ALA A 153 4.86 -20.21 -5.63
N ALA A 154 5.44 -19.51 -4.66
CA ALA A 154 5.73 -18.09 -4.79
C ALA A 154 6.71 -17.82 -5.93
N VAL A 155 6.36 -16.88 -6.81
CA VAL A 155 7.24 -16.41 -7.89
C VAL A 155 7.80 -15.04 -7.51
N MET A 156 9.10 -14.99 -7.23
CA MET A 156 9.76 -13.74 -6.85
C MET A 156 10.21 -12.96 -8.08
N THR A 157 9.46 -11.92 -8.43
CA THR A 157 9.74 -11.06 -9.61
C THR A 157 10.60 -9.84 -9.30
N VAL A 158 10.79 -9.53 -8.01
CA VAL A 158 11.58 -8.38 -7.54
C VAL A 158 12.86 -8.86 -6.86
N ARG A 159 13.97 -8.21 -7.18
CA ARG A 159 15.24 -8.37 -6.46
C ARG A 159 15.32 -7.32 -5.36
N HIS A 160 15.10 -7.76 -4.12
CA HIS A 160 15.20 -6.91 -2.94
C HIS A 160 16.60 -6.36 -2.72
N SER A 161 16.67 -5.14 -2.22
CA SER A 161 17.90 -4.55 -1.72
C SER A 161 18.52 -5.37 -0.58
N THR A 162 19.86 -5.46 -0.56
CA THR A 162 20.62 -6.14 0.51
C THR A 162 20.73 -5.32 1.79
N LYS A 163 20.08 -4.15 1.86
CA LYS A 163 20.07 -3.27 3.01
C LYS A 163 19.40 -3.93 4.22
N SER A 164 19.89 -3.62 5.41
CA SER A 164 19.24 -3.91 6.69
C SER A 164 17.98 -3.06 6.85
N PRO A 165 17.04 -3.42 7.74
CA PRO A 165 15.84 -2.62 7.94
C PRO A 165 16.16 -1.24 8.53
N GLU A 166 17.22 -1.12 9.34
CA GLU A 166 17.71 0.17 9.87
C GLU A 166 18.33 1.03 8.78
N GLN A 167 19.04 0.44 7.81
CA GLN A 167 19.58 1.16 6.66
C GLN A 167 18.46 1.73 5.79
N VAL A 168 17.40 0.95 5.53
CA VAL A 168 16.21 1.44 4.81
C VAL A 168 15.57 2.62 5.54
N LEU A 169 15.40 2.53 6.86
CA LEU A 169 14.87 3.64 7.68
C LEU A 169 15.79 4.87 7.64
N ALA A 170 17.10 4.68 7.76
CA ALA A 170 18.07 5.77 7.71
C ALA A 170 18.02 6.50 6.36
N GLU A 171 17.89 5.78 5.25
CA GLU A 171 17.77 6.38 3.92
C GLU A 171 16.46 7.16 3.74
N ARG A 172 15.32 6.62 4.19
CA ARG A 172 14.03 7.36 4.19
C ARG A 172 14.11 8.67 4.98
N ASN A 173 14.94 8.69 6.03
CA ASN A 173 15.08 9.83 6.94
C ASN A 173 16.17 10.82 6.52
N THR A 174 17.12 10.43 5.69
CA THR A 174 18.22 11.31 5.26
C THR A 174 17.80 12.19 4.08
N ASP A 175 17.94 13.50 4.24
CA ASP A 175 17.70 14.45 3.16
C ASP A 175 18.96 14.65 2.30
N ASP A 176 18.75 14.99 1.03
CA ASP A 176 19.84 15.30 0.11
C ASP A 176 20.71 16.46 0.63
N SER A 177 22.02 16.38 0.39
CA SER A 177 22.93 17.47 0.71
C SER A 177 22.56 18.72 -0.06
N GLN A 178 22.38 19.83 0.66
CA GLN A 178 22.07 21.14 0.07
C GLN A 178 23.34 21.93 -0.32
N GLY A 179 24.52 21.31 -0.25
CA GLY A 179 25.83 21.91 -0.48
C GLY A 179 26.39 22.69 0.72
N LEU A 180 27.63 23.17 0.61
CA LEU A 180 28.41 23.83 1.68
C LEU A 180 27.75 25.07 2.29
N PHE A 181 26.84 25.73 1.57
CA PHE A 181 26.07 26.90 2.04
C PHE A 181 24.56 26.69 1.98
N GLY A 182 24.11 25.42 2.06
CA GLY A 182 22.70 25.06 1.90
C GLY A 182 21.73 25.71 2.91
N PHE A 183 22.25 26.19 4.05
CA PHE A 183 21.46 26.94 5.04
C PHE A 183 21.00 28.32 4.55
N LEU A 184 21.68 28.90 3.55
CA LEU A 184 21.30 30.19 2.94
C LEU A 184 20.23 30.04 1.84
N ARG A 185 20.01 28.82 1.34
CA ARG A 185 18.97 28.53 0.34
C ARG A 185 17.65 28.28 1.05
N THR A 186 16.66 29.13 0.87
CA THR A 186 15.32 28.95 1.47
C THR A 186 14.28 28.44 0.48
N VAL A 187 14.35 28.83 -0.80
CA VAL A 187 13.34 28.46 -1.82
C VAL A 187 13.83 27.45 -2.86
N ASP A 188 15.13 27.40 -3.16
CA ASP A 188 15.70 26.51 -4.20
C ASP A 188 16.28 25.20 -3.65
N LYS A 189 15.89 24.81 -2.42
CA LYS A 189 16.30 23.51 -1.89
C LYS A 189 15.70 22.40 -2.75
N ARG A 190 16.52 21.41 -3.07
CA ARG A 190 16.14 20.26 -3.88
C ARG A 190 16.21 19.01 -3.03
N TYR A 191 15.19 18.19 -3.15
CA TYR A 191 15.06 16.90 -2.50
C TYR A 191 14.77 15.84 -3.56
N THR A 192 14.70 14.60 -3.11
CA THR A 192 14.39 13.45 -3.97
C THR A 192 13.08 12.81 -3.54
N VAL A 193 12.23 12.52 -4.53
CA VAL A 193 11.12 11.57 -4.37
C VAL A 193 11.55 10.22 -4.93
N THR A 194 11.51 9.18 -4.11
CA THR A 194 11.75 7.79 -4.49
C THR A 194 10.40 7.08 -4.58
N PHE A 195 10.08 6.47 -5.74
CA PHE A 195 8.80 5.78 -5.95
C PHE A 195 8.94 4.25 -6.01
N ASN A 196 10.17 3.74 -5.98
CA ASN A 196 10.48 2.33 -5.74
C ASN A 196 11.87 2.24 -5.10
N GLU A 197 11.94 1.78 -3.84
CA GLU A 197 13.18 1.76 -3.05
C GLU A 197 14.19 0.68 -3.46
N ASP A 198 13.76 -0.33 -4.23
CA ASP A 198 14.62 -1.39 -4.75
C ASP A 198 15.27 -1.04 -6.09
N VAL A 199 14.83 0.03 -6.75
CA VAL A 199 15.32 0.44 -8.07
C VAL A 199 16.01 1.78 -7.95
N GLU A 200 17.33 1.81 -8.09
CA GLU A 200 18.13 3.03 -7.93
C GLU A 200 17.68 4.18 -8.83
N ALA A 201 17.21 3.86 -10.05
CA ALA A 201 16.71 4.82 -11.01
C ALA A 201 15.28 5.31 -10.71
N ALA A 202 14.53 4.66 -9.81
CA ALA A 202 13.12 4.97 -9.54
C ALA A 202 12.95 6.15 -8.57
N LYS A 203 13.53 7.28 -8.98
CA LYS A 203 13.51 8.55 -8.27
C LYS A 203 13.44 9.74 -9.23
N PHE A 204 12.93 10.86 -8.74
CA PHE A 204 12.91 12.14 -9.45
C PHE A 204 13.10 13.31 -8.46
N PRO A 205 13.69 14.44 -8.92
CA PRO A 205 13.92 15.59 -8.06
C PRO A 205 12.61 16.33 -7.74
N VAL A 206 12.54 16.95 -6.57
CA VAL A 206 11.45 17.84 -6.14
C VAL A 206 12.03 19.10 -5.52
N VAL A 207 11.48 20.26 -5.87
CA VAL A 207 11.85 21.53 -5.22
C VAL A 207 11.07 21.68 -3.92
N HIS A 208 11.66 22.32 -2.93
CA HIS A 208 10.98 22.64 -1.67
C HIS A 208 9.60 23.28 -1.90
N MET A 209 8.59 22.77 -1.19
CA MET A 209 7.17 23.14 -1.30
C MET A 209 6.47 22.83 -2.63
N GLN A 210 7.14 22.14 -3.57
CA GLN A 210 6.51 21.69 -4.80
C GLN A 210 5.64 20.46 -4.54
N ASP A 211 4.50 20.38 -5.23
CA ASP A 211 3.64 19.19 -5.20
C ASP A 211 4.31 18.01 -5.91
N ILE A 212 4.15 16.79 -5.37
CA ILE A 212 4.78 15.58 -5.93
C ILE A 212 4.42 15.39 -7.41
N THR A 213 3.16 15.59 -7.83
CA THR A 213 2.78 15.40 -9.23
C THR A 213 3.30 16.48 -10.17
N MET A 214 3.65 17.66 -9.65
CA MET A 214 4.30 18.70 -10.43
C MET A 214 5.77 18.36 -10.64
N ALA A 215 6.44 17.88 -9.59
CA ALA A 215 7.82 17.39 -9.67
C ALA A 215 7.95 16.17 -10.59
N ALA A 216 7.04 15.20 -10.44
CA ALA A 216 6.99 14.01 -11.29
C ALA A 216 6.84 14.37 -12.78
N ALA A 217 6.10 15.44 -13.10
CA ALA A 217 5.89 15.88 -14.48
C ALA A 217 7.20 16.21 -15.21
N GLU A 218 8.24 16.62 -14.48
CA GLU A 218 9.55 16.97 -15.06
C GLU A 218 10.37 15.73 -15.42
N ASP A 219 10.00 14.55 -14.91
CA ASP A 219 10.63 13.30 -15.29
C ASP A 219 10.06 12.76 -16.61
N LYS A 220 10.75 13.07 -17.71
CA LYS A 220 10.32 12.76 -19.09
C LYS A 220 10.67 11.36 -19.58
N ARG A 221 11.11 10.47 -18.70
CA ARG A 221 11.34 9.06 -19.06
C ARG A 221 10.01 8.40 -19.48
N PRO A 222 10.03 7.38 -20.36
CA PRO A 222 8.81 6.83 -20.95
C PRO A 222 8.09 5.86 -19.99
N HIS A 223 7.61 6.38 -18.85
CA HIS A 223 6.93 5.58 -17.81
C HIS A 223 5.64 4.93 -18.29
N TYR A 224 4.96 5.56 -19.25
CA TYR A 224 3.75 5.04 -19.89
C TYR A 224 3.94 3.68 -20.59
N LEU A 225 5.18 3.32 -20.94
CA LEU A 225 5.50 2.00 -21.50
C LEU A 225 5.42 0.88 -20.46
N ASN A 226 5.65 1.22 -19.18
CA ASN A 226 5.61 0.27 -18.07
C ASN A 226 4.27 0.29 -17.33
N ASP A 227 3.61 1.44 -17.29
CA ASP A 227 2.29 1.62 -16.68
C ASP A 227 1.34 2.35 -17.63
N PRO A 228 0.35 1.68 -18.23
CA PRO A 228 -0.57 2.28 -19.20
C PRO A 228 -1.51 3.34 -18.58
N ARG A 229 -1.50 3.50 -17.24
CA ARG A 229 -2.22 4.57 -16.55
C ARG A 229 -1.45 5.89 -16.59
N CYS A 230 -0.15 5.84 -16.84
CA CYS A 230 0.69 7.01 -17.06
C CYS A 230 0.54 7.51 -18.50
N LYS A 231 0.65 8.82 -18.70
CA LYS A 231 0.52 9.45 -20.02
C LYS A 231 1.89 9.68 -20.65
N GLU A 232 1.95 9.69 -21.97
CA GLU A 232 3.16 10.07 -22.69
C GLU A 232 3.59 11.51 -22.33
N GLY A 233 4.89 11.71 -22.14
CA GLY A 233 5.47 13.00 -21.74
C GLY A 233 5.23 13.40 -20.28
N GLU A 234 4.57 12.52 -19.50
CA GLU A 234 4.34 12.67 -18.07
C GLU A 234 5.23 11.74 -17.22
N GLY A 235 5.27 12.02 -15.92
CA GLY A 235 6.05 11.29 -14.94
C GLY A 235 5.53 9.90 -14.57
N PRO A 236 6.13 9.27 -13.55
CA PRO A 236 5.78 7.91 -13.13
C PRO A 236 4.42 7.78 -12.45
N LEU A 237 3.72 8.89 -12.18
CA LEU A 237 2.44 8.90 -11.47
C LEU A 237 1.26 8.98 -12.45
N PRO A 238 0.21 8.15 -12.28
CA PRO A 238 -1.05 8.31 -13.02
C PRO A 238 -1.74 9.63 -12.68
N VAL A 239 -1.76 10.57 -13.63
CA VAL A 239 -2.31 11.92 -13.43
C VAL A 239 -3.31 12.29 -14.51
N GLU A 240 -4.50 12.71 -14.09
CA GLU A 240 -5.51 13.27 -14.99
C GLU A 240 -5.74 14.79 -14.80
N CYS A 241 -5.72 15.32 -13.57
CA CYS A 241 -6.15 16.72 -13.32
C CYS A 241 -5.20 17.64 -12.53
N ARG A 242 -4.24 17.10 -11.76
CA ARG A 242 -3.36 17.85 -10.82
C ARG A 242 -4.05 18.79 -9.80
N THR A 243 -5.36 18.66 -9.61
CA THR A 243 -6.19 19.63 -8.85
C THR A 243 -7.11 18.97 -7.82
N CYS A 244 -6.80 17.72 -7.45
CA CYS A 244 -7.61 16.90 -6.55
C CYS A 244 -9.06 16.70 -7.04
N ALA A 245 -9.25 16.59 -8.36
CA ALA A 245 -10.57 16.36 -8.96
C ALA A 245 -10.78 14.90 -9.41
N CYS A 246 -9.71 14.17 -9.76
CA CYS A 246 -9.80 12.86 -10.42
C CYS A 246 -9.53 11.63 -9.55
N GLY A 247 -8.83 11.77 -8.41
CA GLY A 247 -8.45 10.64 -7.54
C GLY A 247 -7.30 9.75 -8.07
N THR A 248 -6.95 9.81 -9.35
CA THR A 248 -5.98 8.90 -9.98
C THR A 248 -4.56 8.92 -9.39
N CYS A 249 -4.11 10.04 -8.83
CA CYS A 249 -2.72 10.24 -8.39
C CYS A 249 -2.48 9.91 -6.91
N TRP A 250 -3.28 9.01 -6.35
CA TRP A 250 -3.15 8.60 -4.96
C TRP A 250 -1.92 7.71 -4.77
N VAL A 251 -1.23 7.86 -3.65
CA VAL A 251 0.03 7.16 -3.33
C VAL A 251 0.06 6.77 -1.86
N GLY A 252 0.79 5.70 -1.55
CA GLY A 252 1.22 5.39 -0.19
C GLY A 252 2.45 6.21 0.19
N VAL A 253 2.55 6.65 1.44
CA VAL A 253 3.69 7.45 1.94
C VAL A 253 4.48 6.64 2.98
N LEU A 254 5.69 6.22 2.61
CA LEU A 254 6.59 5.45 3.47
C LEU A 254 7.46 6.33 4.38
N SER A 255 7.85 7.52 3.89
CA SER A 255 8.67 8.45 4.67
C SER A 255 7.95 9.05 5.86
N ASP A 256 8.74 9.65 6.75
CA ASP A 256 8.25 10.45 7.87
C ASP A 256 7.29 11.56 7.36
N PRO A 257 6.04 11.58 7.84
CA PRO A 257 5.07 12.63 7.52
C PRO A 257 5.54 14.05 7.86
N SER A 258 6.52 14.22 8.75
CA SER A 258 7.09 15.52 9.09
C SER A 258 7.65 16.26 7.87
N LYS A 259 8.09 15.52 6.85
CA LYS A 259 8.64 16.01 5.59
C LYS A 259 7.60 16.43 4.56
N LEU A 260 6.31 16.34 4.89
CA LEU A 260 5.20 16.62 3.98
C LEU A 260 4.23 17.64 4.55
N SER A 261 3.50 18.32 3.67
CA SER A 261 2.35 19.13 4.08
C SER A 261 1.24 18.25 4.65
N PRO A 262 0.52 18.72 5.69
CA PRO A 262 -0.70 18.06 6.14
C PRO A 262 -1.76 18.04 5.01
N PRO A 263 -2.74 17.11 5.07
CA PRO A 263 -3.87 17.13 4.13
C PRO A 263 -4.59 18.48 4.12
N ALA A 264 -4.80 19.03 2.93
CA ALA A 264 -5.59 20.24 2.78
C ALA A 264 -7.09 19.92 2.87
N ALA A 265 -7.92 20.90 3.22
CA ALA A 265 -9.38 20.71 3.33
C ALA A 265 -10.01 20.08 2.07
N ARG A 266 -9.53 20.46 0.88
CA ARG A 266 -9.97 19.87 -0.39
C ARG A 266 -9.59 18.40 -0.52
N GLU A 267 -8.38 18.02 -0.11
CA GLU A 267 -7.94 16.63 -0.11
C GLU A 267 -8.80 15.79 0.84
N ILE A 268 -9.06 16.31 2.05
CA ILE A 268 -9.87 15.65 3.07
C ILE A 268 -11.28 15.39 2.53
N ASP A 269 -11.97 16.42 2.04
CA ASP A 269 -13.31 16.30 1.47
C ASP A 269 -13.34 15.27 0.32
N LYS A 270 -12.43 15.40 -0.64
CA LYS A 270 -12.43 14.55 -1.82
C LYS A 270 -12.09 13.10 -1.49
N ALA A 271 -11.09 12.85 -0.65
CA ALA A 271 -10.71 11.51 -0.25
C ALA A 271 -11.82 10.80 0.54
N GLN A 272 -12.54 11.51 1.42
CA GLN A 272 -13.58 10.92 2.27
C GLN A 272 -14.95 10.79 1.60
N ASN A 273 -15.33 11.75 0.74
CA ASN A 273 -16.69 11.88 0.22
C ASN A 273 -16.82 11.58 -1.28
N VAL A 274 -15.74 11.68 -2.05
CA VAL A 274 -15.76 11.52 -3.51
C VAL A 274 -15.00 10.28 -3.98
N PHE A 275 -13.79 10.07 -3.46
CA PHE A 275 -12.95 8.94 -3.84
C PHE A 275 -13.15 7.75 -2.90
N CYS A 276 -13.40 8.04 -1.62
CA CYS A 276 -13.67 7.07 -0.56
C CYS A 276 -12.57 6.00 -0.42
N TYR A 277 -11.30 6.43 -0.52
CA TYR A 277 -10.16 5.54 -0.35
C TYR A 277 -10.01 5.09 1.10
N ASP A 278 -9.94 3.78 1.30
CA ASP A 278 -9.69 3.21 2.63
C ASP A 278 -8.30 3.56 3.14
N GLY A 279 -8.18 3.70 4.45
CA GLY A 279 -6.93 4.08 5.11
C GLY A 279 -6.59 5.56 5.03
N PHE A 280 -7.30 6.40 4.28
CA PHE A 280 -7.11 7.86 4.37
C PHE A 280 -7.66 8.37 5.72
N THR A 281 -6.79 8.94 6.57
CA THR A 281 -7.19 9.38 7.92
C THR A 281 -7.62 10.84 7.98
N GLY A 282 -7.21 11.65 6.99
CA GLY A 282 -7.34 13.12 7.05
C GLY A 282 -6.28 13.79 7.94
N GLU A 283 -5.47 13.01 8.64
CA GLU A 283 -4.41 13.48 9.52
C GLU A 283 -3.07 13.57 8.79
N LYS A 284 -2.10 14.28 9.40
CA LYS A 284 -0.75 14.42 8.84
C LYS A 284 -0.10 13.07 8.56
N ASP A 285 -0.35 12.07 9.41
CA ASP A 285 0.23 10.73 9.31
C ASP A 285 -0.51 9.81 8.33
N SER A 286 -1.54 10.27 7.61
CA SER A 286 -2.34 9.45 6.70
C SER A 286 -1.46 8.56 5.82
N PRO A 287 -1.67 7.23 5.80
CA PRO A 287 -0.82 6.28 5.08
C PRO A 287 -0.90 6.49 3.57
N ILE A 288 -2.05 6.92 3.07
CA ILE A 288 -2.26 7.27 1.67
C ILE A 288 -2.59 8.76 1.53
N ARG A 289 -2.18 9.35 0.40
CA ARG A 289 -2.34 10.78 0.10
C ARG A 289 -2.59 11.02 -1.38
N MET A 290 -3.20 12.15 -1.73
CA MET A 290 -3.28 12.60 -3.12
C MET A 290 -1.98 13.30 -3.49
N ALA A 291 -1.13 12.69 -4.33
CA ALA A 291 0.19 13.23 -4.64
C ALA A 291 0.16 14.67 -5.21
N CYS A 292 -0.94 15.09 -5.85
CA CYS A 292 -1.12 16.47 -6.32
C CYS A 292 -1.45 17.50 -5.23
N GLN A 293 -1.61 17.07 -3.98
CA GLN A 293 -1.89 17.92 -2.82
C GLN A 293 -0.78 17.81 -1.74
N VAL A 294 0.27 17.04 -2.03
CA VAL A 294 1.37 16.79 -1.11
C VAL A 294 2.56 17.64 -1.52
N LYS A 295 2.88 18.64 -0.71
CA LYS A 295 4.11 19.44 -0.84
C LYS A 295 5.25 18.79 -0.08
N CYS A 296 6.43 18.75 -0.69
CA CYS A 296 7.62 18.17 -0.09
C CYS A 296 8.49 19.21 0.63
N TYR A 297 8.91 18.89 1.85
CA TYR A 297 9.87 19.68 2.65
C TYR A 297 11.20 18.94 2.88
N GLY A 298 11.30 17.70 2.41
CA GLY A 298 12.45 16.81 2.55
C GLY A 298 12.41 15.69 1.51
N ASN A 299 13.30 14.71 1.62
CA ASN A 299 13.26 13.48 0.82
C ASN A 299 12.03 12.64 1.17
N VAL A 300 11.40 12.05 0.15
CA VAL A 300 10.15 11.29 0.32
C VAL A 300 10.20 9.97 -0.43
N SER A 301 9.92 8.87 0.26
CA SER A 301 9.62 7.58 -0.32
C SER A 301 8.10 7.40 -0.41
N ILE A 302 7.62 7.11 -1.61
CA ILE A 302 6.22 6.83 -1.91
C ILE A 302 6.07 5.45 -2.54
N VAL A 303 4.84 4.94 -2.53
CA VAL A 303 4.45 3.74 -3.26
C VAL A 303 3.31 4.12 -4.18
N ILE A 304 3.44 3.75 -5.46
CA ILE A 304 2.39 3.94 -6.45
C ILE A 304 1.49 2.70 -6.42
N PRO A 305 0.19 2.83 -6.12
CA PRO A 305 -0.70 1.68 -6.15
C PRO A 305 -0.76 1.11 -7.57
N PRO A 306 -0.90 -0.21 -7.74
CA PRO A 306 -0.95 -0.83 -9.07
C PRO A 306 -2.28 -0.59 -9.79
N TRP A 307 -3.21 0.13 -9.15
CA TRP A 307 -4.50 0.53 -9.72
C TRP A 307 -4.99 1.89 -9.21
N HIS A 308 -6.05 2.40 -9.82
CA HIS A 308 -6.84 3.51 -9.26
C HIS A 308 -8.33 3.33 -9.59
N GLY A 309 -9.19 4.01 -8.83
CA GLY A 309 -10.64 4.04 -9.03
C GLY A 309 -11.33 4.99 -8.06
N LEU A 310 -12.66 5.08 -8.15
CA LEU A 310 -13.54 5.92 -7.33
C LEU A 310 -14.48 5.01 -6.54
N LEU A 311 -14.21 4.83 -5.25
CA LEU A 311 -14.89 3.85 -4.39
C LEU A 311 -16.19 4.39 -3.75
N ARG A 312 -16.65 5.59 -4.10
CA ARG A 312 -17.84 6.22 -3.51
C ARG A 312 -19.09 5.36 -3.56
N LYS A 313 -19.29 4.59 -4.63
CA LYS A 313 -20.47 3.71 -4.73
C LYS A 313 -20.45 2.59 -3.69
N LEU A 314 -19.27 2.13 -3.26
CA LEU A 314 -19.12 1.12 -2.22
C LEU A 314 -19.52 1.67 -0.84
N LYS A 315 -19.18 2.93 -0.55
CA LYS A 315 -19.61 3.61 0.69
C LYS A 315 -21.14 3.66 0.79
N ASN A 316 -21.82 3.93 -0.33
CA ASN A 316 -23.28 4.01 -0.35
C ASN A 316 -23.95 2.63 -0.18
N GLN A 317 -23.33 1.55 -0.65
CA GLN A 317 -23.84 0.19 -0.47
C GLN A 317 -23.75 -0.28 0.98
N SER A 318 -22.68 0.06 1.71
CA SER A 318 -22.56 -0.25 3.14
C SER A 318 -23.58 0.50 4.01
N TYR A 319 -24.00 1.71 3.61
CA TYR A 319 -25.08 2.43 4.31
C TYR A 319 -26.46 1.80 4.10
N ILE A 320 -26.70 1.17 2.94
CA ILE A 320 -27.97 0.49 2.66
C ILE A 320 -28.02 -0.87 3.36
N ALA A 321 -26.90 -1.59 3.41
CA ALA A 321 -26.82 -2.89 4.10
C ALA A 321 -26.91 -2.80 5.64
N ASN A 322 -26.46 -1.70 6.23
CA ASN A 322 -26.52 -1.43 7.67
C ASN A 322 -27.68 -0.49 8.06
N GLY A 323 -28.58 -0.23 7.10
CA GLY A 323 -29.75 0.64 7.23
C GLY A 323 -31.04 -0.14 7.32
N GLU A 324 -31.07 -1.15 8.21
CA GLU A 324 -32.26 -1.62 8.94
C GLU A 324 -31.94 -1.56 10.44
#